data_AF-A0A7S3IUD8-F1
#
_entry.id   AF-A0A7S3IUD8-F1
#
_cell.length_a   1.000
_cell.length_b   1.000
_cell.length_c   1.000
_cell.angle_alpha   90.00
_cell.angle_beta   90.00
_cell.angle_gamma   90.00
#
_symmetry.space_group_name_H-M   'P 1'
#
loop_
_entity.id
_entity.type
_entity.pdbx_description
1 polymer ?
#
loop_
_entity_poly.entity_id
_entity_poly.type
_entity_poly.pdbx_seq_one_letter_code
_entity_poly.pdbx_strand_id
1 'polypeptide(L)'
;TGMQNLILKNTSSFVKMDPALTAKLCDQWFDGDYSKMVDAICQYPKSQDEENELCFQFIDTVLSLKEKDIKEDQQQKHTTGEGSQLVDAEMFHKLILKLVHILCERKYRKLAMEYVQREYFPIEDCLQICREKGALDAQAVLQQRKGEYKTAISLYVQVLTQLSKDKVISALFIKCDVPFNCPENKKDIKRFDELLNLVIDICDFYGSKLPTIQETETLW
;
A
#
# COMPACT_ATOMS: atom_id res chain seq x y z
N THR A 1 16.75 -0.22 -31.63
CA THR A 1 16.21 1.14 -31.43
C THR A 1 14.81 1.35 -32.02
N GLY A 2 14.53 1.08 -33.30
CA GLY A 2 13.19 1.32 -33.88
C GLY A 2 12.05 0.54 -33.20
N MET A 3 12.26 -0.75 -32.95
CA MET A 3 11.26 -1.63 -32.33
C MET A 3 10.99 -1.29 -30.85
N GLN A 4 12.03 -1.01 -30.06
CA GLN A 4 11.89 -0.56 -28.67
C GLN A 4 11.06 0.73 -28.56
N ASN A 5 11.28 1.70 -29.45
CA ASN A 5 10.47 2.93 -29.45
C ASN A 5 9.00 2.66 -29.81
N LEU A 6 8.75 1.74 -30.74
CA LEU A 6 7.39 1.35 -31.10
C LEU A 6 6.70 0.64 -29.93
N ILE A 7 7.46 -0.15 -29.17
CA ILE A 7 6.96 -0.79 -27.96
C ILE A 7 6.57 0.27 -26.93
N LEU A 8 7.48 1.19 -26.58
CA LEU A 8 7.24 2.23 -25.57
C LEU A 8 6.01 3.09 -25.91
N LYS A 9 5.83 3.45 -27.18
CA LYS A 9 4.64 4.21 -27.63
C LYS A 9 3.33 3.46 -27.48
N ASN A 10 3.38 2.14 -27.41
CA ASN A 10 2.20 1.27 -27.31
C ASN A 10 2.09 0.55 -25.96
N THR A 11 2.97 0.86 -24.99
CA THR A 11 3.01 0.18 -23.68
C THR A 11 1.65 0.20 -23.00
N SER A 12 0.93 1.33 -22.99
CA SER A 12 -0.41 1.43 -22.43
C SER A 12 -1.41 0.45 -23.04
N SER A 13 -1.29 0.14 -24.33
CA SER A 13 -2.12 -0.87 -24.99
C SER A 13 -1.72 -2.29 -24.61
N PHE A 14 -0.41 -2.56 -24.49
CA PHE A 14 0.06 -3.88 -24.08
C PHE A 14 -0.33 -4.20 -22.64
N VAL A 15 -0.20 -3.24 -21.73
CA VAL A 15 -0.63 -3.40 -20.33
C VAL A 15 -2.13 -3.74 -20.25
N LYS A 16 -2.97 -3.08 -21.04
CA LYS A 16 -4.41 -3.39 -21.12
C LYS A 16 -4.71 -4.79 -21.64
N MET A 17 -3.89 -5.30 -22.55
CA MET A 17 -4.08 -6.63 -23.13
C MET A 17 -3.60 -7.72 -22.18
N ASP A 18 -2.36 -7.60 -21.71
CA ASP A 18 -1.73 -8.56 -20.82
C ASP A 18 -0.55 -7.90 -20.08
N PRO A 19 -0.72 -7.50 -18.80
CA PRO A 19 0.35 -6.87 -18.04
C PRO A 19 1.50 -7.84 -17.74
N ALA A 20 1.26 -9.15 -17.65
CA ALA A 20 2.28 -10.14 -17.35
C ALA A 20 3.19 -10.41 -18.55
N LEU A 21 2.61 -10.51 -19.75
CA LEU A 21 3.40 -10.55 -20.99
C LEU A 21 4.14 -9.24 -21.24
N THR A 22 3.55 -8.09 -20.86
CA THR A 22 4.22 -6.80 -20.94
C THR A 22 5.45 -6.74 -20.03
N ALA A 23 5.36 -7.28 -18.80
CA ALA A 23 6.51 -7.40 -17.90
C ALA A 23 7.61 -8.30 -18.48
N LYS A 24 7.25 -9.47 -19.04
CA LYS A 24 8.23 -10.35 -19.72
C LYS A 24 8.87 -9.70 -20.93
N LEU A 25 8.10 -8.91 -21.67
CA LEU A 25 8.62 -8.14 -22.80
C LEU A 25 9.64 -7.09 -22.31
N CYS A 26 9.39 -6.47 -21.16
CA CYS A 26 10.33 -5.57 -20.51
C CYS A 26 11.64 -6.28 -20.16
N ASP A 27 11.58 -7.46 -19.55
CA ASP A 27 12.76 -8.28 -19.21
C ASP A 27 13.62 -8.57 -20.46
N GLN A 28 12.96 -8.87 -21.58
CA GLN A 28 13.66 -9.27 -22.82
C GLN A 28 14.23 -8.11 -23.63
N TRP A 29 13.53 -6.97 -23.68
CA TRP A 29 13.85 -5.88 -24.61
C TRP A 29 14.41 -4.63 -23.95
N PHE A 30 14.31 -4.55 -22.61
CA PHE A 30 14.68 -3.38 -21.82
C PHE A 30 15.49 -3.77 -20.58
N ASP A 31 16.05 -4.98 -20.55
CA ASP A 31 16.90 -5.48 -19.47
C ASP A 31 16.26 -5.34 -18.07
N GLY A 32 14.93 -5.46 -18.01
CA GLY A 32 14.18 -5.33 -16.76
C GLY A 32 13.96 -3.90 -16.26
N ASP A 33 14.24 -2.86 -17.07
CA ASP A 33 13.97 -1.45 -16.71
C ASP A 33 12.47 -1.13 -16.73
N TYR A 34 11.77 -1.55 -15.69
CA TYR A 34 10.34 -1.33 -15.52
C TYR A 34 10.02 0.15 -15.28
N SER A 35 10.97 0.94 -14.77
CA SER A 35 10.76 2.40 -14.57
C SER A 35 10.50 3.08 -15.90
N LYS A 36 11.25 2.71 -16.93
CA LYS A 36 11.05 3.20 -18.29
C LYS A 36 9.69 2.82 -18.89
N MET A 37 9.16 1.65 -18.54
CA MET A 37 7.80 1.26 -18.94
C MET A 37 6.74 2.10 -18.24
N VAL A 38 6.90 2.35 -16.94
CA VAL A 38 6.02 3.23 -16.17
C VAL A 38 6.06 4.65 -16.73
N ASP A 39 7.24 5.20 -17.02
CA ASP A 39 7.38 6.52 -17.64
C ASP A 39 6.68 6.59 -19.00
N ALA A 40 6.77 5.53 -19.80
CA ALA A 40 6.06 5.44 -21.07
C ALA A 40 4.53 5.39 -20.87
N ILE A 41 4.03 4.68 -19.87
CA ILE A 41 2.60 4.69 -19.50
C ILE A 41 2.15 6.10 -19.11
N CYS A 42 2.98 6.86 -18.37
CA CYS A 42 2.69 8.24 -17.97
C CYS A 42 2.71 9.25 -19.13
N GLN A 43 3.42 8.97 -20.22
CA GLN A 43 3.55 9.91 -21.35
C GLN A 43 2.35 9.92 -22.31
N TYR A 44 1.67 8.79 -22.47
CA TYR A 44 0.59 8.62 -23.46
C TYR A 44 -0.83 8.33 -22.91
N PRO A 45 -1.20 8.58 -21.63
CA PRO A 45 -2.56 8.35 -21.15
C PRO A 45 -3.49 9.52 -21.52
N LYS A 46 -4.80 9.29 -21.64
CA LYS A 46 -5.78 10.35 -21.96
C LYS A 46 -6.31 11.06 -20.72
N SER A 47 -6.13 10.48 -19.53
CA SER A 47 -6.56 11.05 -18.23
C SER A 47 -5.71 10.51 -17.07
N GLN A 48 -5.68 11.24 -15.95
CA GLN A 48 -4.96 10.82 -14.73
C GLN A 48 -5.49 9.50 -14.16
N ASP A 49 -6.80 9.25 -14.24
CA ASP A 49 -7.41 8.02 -13.75
C ASP A 49 -6.99 6.81 -14.59
N GLU A 50 -6.88 6.99 -15.91
CA GLU A 50 -6.38 5.95 -16.82
C GLU A 50 -4.88 5.70 -16.63
N GLU A 51 -4.08 6.75 -16.43
CA GLU A 51 -2.66 6.61 -16.05
C GLU A 51 -2.52 5.77 -14.78
N ASN A 52 -3.23 6.14 -13.72
CA ASN A 52 -3.13 5.48 -12.42
C ASN A 52 -3.58 4.03 -12.49
N GLU A 53 -4.63 3.71 -13.25
CA GLU A 53 -5.07 2.32 -13.48
C GLU A 53 -4.00 1.50 -14.20
N LEU A 54 -3.42 2.00 -15.28
CA LEU A 54 -2.41 1.27 -16.05
C LEU A 54 -1.12 1.09 -15.26
N CYS A 55 -0.68 2.14 -14.58
CA CYS A 55 0.47 2.06 -13.67
C CYS A 55 0.20 1.07 -12.53
N PHE A 56 -1.00 1.09 -11.92
CA PHE A 56 -1.38 0.11 -10.90
C PHE A 56 -1.28 -1.31 -11.43
N GLN A 57 -1.94 -1.62 -12.54
CA GLN A 57 -1.95 -2.96 -13.14
C GLN A 57 -0.55 -3.45 -13.48
N PHE A 58 0.26 -2.61 -14.10
CA PHE A 58 1.62 -2.98 -14.50
C PHE A 58 2.53 -3.17 -13.28
N ILE A 59 2.58 -2.20 -12.37
CA ILE A 59 3.46 -2.26 -11.20
C ILE A 59 3.07 -3.41 -10.28
N ASP A 60 1.78 -3.61 -10.00
CA ASP A 60 1.29 -4.73 -9.18
C ASP A 60 1.69 -6.08 -9.78
N THR A 61 1.57 -6.21 -11.11
CA THR A 61 1.99 -7.42 -11.82
C THR A 61 3.49 -7.65 -11.72
N VAL A 62 4.31 -6.61 -11.95
CA VAL A 62 5.78 -6.70 -11.85
C VAL A 62 6.20 -7.10 -10.43
N LEU A 63 5.67 -6.42 -9.41
CA LEU A 63 5.99 -6.73 -8.01
C LEU A 63 5.54 -8.13 -7.60
N SER A 64 4.41 -8.62 -8.13
CA SER A 64 3.94 -9.98 -7.87
C SER A 64 4.81 -11.04 -8.56
N LEU A 65 5.28 -10.77 -9.79
CA LEU A 65 6.18 -11.68 -10.52
C LEU A 65 7.58 -11.75 -9.90
N LYS A 66 8.05 -10.63 -9.33
CA LYS A 66 9.40 -10.47 -8.77
C LYS A 66 9.44 -10.51 -7.24
N GLU A 67 8.34 -10.89 -6.58
CA GLU A 67 8.25 -10.82 -5.12
C GLU A 67 9.36 -11.60 -4.40
N LYS A 68 9.73 -12.78 -4.93
CA LYS A 68 10.80 -13.61 -4.37
C LYS A 68 12.14 -12.90 -4.46
N ASP A 69 12.49 -12.43 -5.66
CA ASP A 69 13.73 -11.72 -5.95
C ASP A 69 13.86 -10.47 -5.05
N ILE A 70 12.78 -9.69 -4.90
CA ILE A 70 12.75 -8.48 -4.06
C ILE A 70 13.00 -8.82 -2.58
N LYS A 71 12.40 -9.90 -2.07
CA LYS A 71 12.60 -10.33 -0.67
C LYS A 71 14.03 -10.80 -0.42
N GLU A 72 14.59 -11.56 -1.35
CA GLU A 72 15.97 -12.05 -1.27
C GLU A 72 16.96 -10.89 -1.28
N ASP A 73 16.79 -9.92 -2.19
CA ASP A 73 17.64 -8.73 -2.28
C ASP A 73 17.60 -7.87 -1.00
N GLN A 74 16.43 -7.72 -0.38
CA GLN A 74 16.31 -6.96 0.87
C GLN A 74 16.98 -7.67 2.06
N GLN A 75 16.90 -9.00 2.14
CA GLN A 75 17.60 -9.77 3.16
C GLN A 75 19.12 -9.70 2.95
N GLN A 76 19.58 -9.73 1.70
CA GLN A 76 21.01 -9.63 1.37
C GLN A 76 21.60 -8.24 1.65
N LYS A 77 20.83 -7.16 1.47
CA LYS A 77 21.25 -5.79 1.85
C LYS A 77 21.61 -5.64 3.34
N HIS A 78 21.00 -6.43 4.22
CA HIS A 78 21.36 -6.44 5.64
C HIS A 78 22.65 -7.21 5.94
N THR A 79 23.15 -8.01 5.00
CA THR A 79 24.20 -9.00 5.23
C THR A 79 25.49 -8.70 4.43
N THR A 80 25.39 -8.09 3.25
CA THR A 80 26.52 -7.95 2.32
C THR A 80 26.43 -6.62 1.57
N GLY A 81 27.37 -5.72 1.84
CA GLY A 81 27.42 -4.38 1.23
C GLY A 81 28.11 -4.36 -0.14
N GLU A 82 27.57 -5.04 -1.16
CA GLU A 82 28.17 -5.07 -2.51
C GLU A 82 27.27 -4.45 -3.59
N GLY A 83 27.90 -3.68 -4.49
CA GLY A 83 27.28 -2.59 -5.25
C GLY A 83 26.57 -2.91 -6.57
N SER A 84 26.48 -4.18 -7.00
CA SER A 84 25.79 -4.53 -8.26
C SER A 84 24.28 -4.76 -8.09
N GLN A 85 23.83 -5.26 -6.94
CA GLN A 85 22.41 -5.47 -6.61
C GLN A 85 21.69 -4.16 -6.20
N LEU A 86 22.45 -3.07 -6.02
CA LEU A 86 21.90 -1.80 -5.58
C LEU A 86 20.96 -1.18 -6.63
N VAL A 87 21.25 -1.39 -7.93
CA VAL A 87 20.50 -0.79 -9.03
C VAL A 87 19.08 -1.37 -9.14
N ASP A 88 18.96 -2.70 -9.10
CA ASP A 88 17.67 -3.39 -9.18
C ASP A 88 16.81 -3.10 -7.93
N ALA A 89 17.45 -3.07 -6.77
CA ALA A 89 16.75 -2.76 -5.52
C ALA A 89 16.29 -1.30 -5.45
N GLU A 90 17.03 -0.34 -6.02
CA GLU A 90 16.59 1.06 -6.12
C GLU A 90 15.42 1.21 -7.11
N MET A 91 15.43 0.47 -8.22
CA MET A 91 14.31 0.43 -9.16
C MET A 91 13.05 -0.10 -8.47
N PHE A 92 13.09 -1.27 -7.83
CA PHE A 92 11.91 -1.82 -7.15
C PHE A 92 11.42 -0.90 -6.03
N HIS A 93 12.35 -0.24 -5.32
CA HIS A 93 12.00 0.78 -4.34
C HIS A 93 11.17 1.91 -4.97
N LYS A 94 11.62 2.49 -6.09
CA LYS A 94 10.86 3.53 -6.82
C LYS A 94 9.48 3.05 -7.28
N LEU A 95 9.39 1.82 -7.78
CA LEU A 95 8.11 1.22 -8.18
C LEU A 95 7.15 1.06 -6.99
N ILE A 96 7.66 0.58 -5.86
CA ILE A 96 6.88 0.44 -4.62
C ILE A 96 6.34 1.80 -4.17
N LEU A 97 7.18 2.84 -4.13
CA LEU A 97 6.73 4.18 -3.75
C LEU A 97 5.68 4.74 -4.71
N LYS A 98 5.87 4.55 -6.04
CA LYS A 98 4.88 4.93 -7.05
C LYS A 98 3.56 4.18 -6.85
N LEU A 99 3.61 2.89 -6.54
CA LEU A 99 2.42 2.10 -6.23
C LEU A 99 1.71 2.62 -4.99
N VAL A 100 2.44 2.93 -3.90
CA VAL A 100 1.84 3.49 -2.68
C VAL A 100 1.19 4.85 -2.95
N HIS A 101 1.81 5.70 -3.77
CA HIS A 101 1.18 6.94 -4.22
C HIS A 101 -0.16 6.70 -4.92
N ILE A 102 -0.23 5.72 -5.82
CA ILE A 102 -1.48 5.36 -6.53
C ILE A 102 -2.50 4.76 -5.55
N LEU A 103 -2.07 3.86 -4.66
CA LEU A 103 -2.92 3.21 -3.66
C LEU A 103 -3.55 4.20 -2.70
N CYS A 104 -2.86 5.31 -2.39
CA CYS A 104 -3.39 6.35 -1.52
C CYS A 104 -4.46 7.24 -2.19
N GLU A 105 -4.66 7.13 -3.50
CA GLU A 105 -5.74 7.83 -4.20
C GLU A 105 -7.11 7.25 -3.84
N ARG A 106 -8.16 8.09 -3.94
CA ARG A 106 -9.52 7.75 -3.45
C ARG A 106 -10.05 6.39 -3.94
N LYS A 107 -9.74 6.03 -5.19
CA LYS A 107 -10.20 4.80 -5.84
C LYS A 107 -9.61 3.53 -5.19
N TYR A 108 -8.34 3.58 -4.79
CA TYR A 108 -7.58 2.39 -4.33
C TYR A 108 -7.31 2.39 -2.83
N ARG A 109 -7.71 3.45 -2.10
CA ARG A 109 -7.41 3.64 -0.67
C ARG A 109 -7.76 2.45 0.22
N LYS A 110 -8.77 1.66 -0.16
CA LYS A 110 -9.16 0.44 0.57
C LYS A 110 -8.10 -0.66 0.50
N LEU A 111 -7.37 -0.75 -0.62
CA LEU A 111 -6.30 -1.71 -0.84
C LEU A 111 -4.99 -1.29 -0.20
N ALA A 112 -4.78 0.02 0.03
CA ALA A 112 -3.52 0.54 0.57
C ALA A 112 -3.05 -0.20 1.83
N MET A 113 -3.98 -0.50 2.73
CA MET A 113 -3.72 -1.25 3.96
C MET A 113 -3.12 -2.65 3.70
N GLU A 114 -3.70 -3.41 2.77
CA GLU A 114 -3.28 -4.78 2.45
C GLU A 114 -1.87 -4.83 1.83
N TYR A 115 -1.54 -3.82 1.03
CA TYR A 115 -0.24 -3.74 0.36
C TYR A 115 0.88 -3.35 1.32
N VAL A 116 0.67 -2.31 2.13
CA VAL A 116 1.72 -1.81 3.04
C VAL A 116 2.02 -2.77 4.21
N GLN A 117 1.21 -3.81 4.42
CA GLN A 117 1.50 -4.91 5.34
C GLN A 117 2.65 -5.80 4.87
N ARG A 118 2.94 -5.84 3.55
CA ARG A 118 3.97 -6.73 3.00
C ARG A 118 5.37 -6.33 3.49
N GLU A 119 6.17 -7.32 3.87
CA GLU A 119 7.46 -7.11 4.54
C GLU A 119 8.43 -6.23 3.73
N TYR A 120 8.42 -6.38 2.40
CA TYR A 120 9.35 -5.68 1.53
C TYR A 120 9.01 -4.20 1.26
N PHE A 121 7.90 -3.69 1.81
CA PHE A 121 7.55 -2.27 1.68
C PHE A 121 8.37 -1.42 2.68
N PRO A 122 9.07 -0.37 2.21
CA PRO A 122 9.93 0.47 3.04
C PRO A 122 9.10 1.35 3.98
N ILE A 123 9.23 1.11 5.30
CA ILE A 123 8.32 1.66 6.31
C ILE A 123 8.31 3.20 6.31
N GLU A 124 9.47 3.85 6.39
CA GLU A 124 9.54 5.32 6.53
C GLU A 124 9.03 6.06 5.30
N ASP A 125 9.44 5.62 4.10
CA ASP A 125 9.03 6.26 2.85
C ASP A 125 7.54 6.06 2.58
N CYS A 126 7.01 4.85 2.83
CA CYS A 126 5.57 4.60 2.75
C CYS A 126 4.80 5.41 3.78
N LEU A 127 5.32 5.59 5.01
CA LEU A 127 4.68 6.42 6.03
C LEU A 127 4.59 7.87 5.59
N GLN A 128 5.64 8.41 4.99
CA GLN A 128 5.65 9.77 4.49
C GLN A 128 4.53 9.98 3.44
N ILE A 129 4.45 9.11 2.44
CA ILE A 129 3.42 9.19 1.38
C ILE A 129 2.02 9.08 1.99
N CYS A 130 1.83 8.11 2.90
CA CYS A 130 0.52 7.89 3.52
C CYS A 130 0.11 9.09 4.39
N ARG A 131 1.05 9.80 5.04
CA ARG A 131 0.79 11.04 5.78
C ARG A 131 0.38 12.18 4.86
N GLU A 132 1.14 12.41 3.79
CA GLU A 132 0.86 13.47 2.81
C GLU A 132 -0.51 13.28 2.14
N LYS A 133 -0.88 12.03 1.82
CA LYS A 133 -2.17 11.68 1.20
C LYS A 133 -3.30 11.43 2.21
N GLY A 134 -2.99 11.49 3.51
CA GLY A 134 -3.94 11.28 4.59
C GLY A 134 -4.48 9.85 4.74
N ALA A 135 -3.84 8.83 4.17
CA ALA A 135 -4.29 7.43 4.23
C ALA A 135 -4.10 6.80 5.63
N LEU A 136 -4.95 7.18 6.59
CA LEU A 136 -4.84 6.83 8.01
C LEU A 136 -4.74 5.32 8.28
N ASP A 137 -5.51 4.49 7.56
CA ASP A 137 -5.50 3.03 7.73
C ASP A 137 -4.12 2.43 7.41
N ALA A 138 -3.53 2.86 6.28
CA ALA A 138 -2.20 2.44 5.86
C ALA A 138 -1.12 2.99 6.80
N GLN A 139 -1.29 4.22 7.30
CA GLN A 139 -0.39 4.78 8.32
C GLN A 139 -0.41 3.94 9.60
N ALA A 140 -1.60 3.52 10.07
CA ALA A 140 -1.74 2.73 11.29
C ALA A 140 -1.00 1.39 11.18
N VAL A 141 -1.15 0.69 10.06
CA VAL A 141 -0.41 -0.53 9.76
C VAL A 141 1.10 -0.30 9.77
N LEU A 142 1.57 0.74 9.09
CA LEU A 142 3.00 1.00 9.00
C LEU A 142 3.60 1.39 10.35
N GLN A 143 2.88 2.15 11.19
CA GLN A 143 3.28 2.43 12.57
C GLN A 143 3.32 1.17 13.42
N GLN A 144 2.36 0.25 13.23
CA GLN A 144 2.38 -1.07 13.88
C GLN A 144 3.61 -1.88 13.45
N ARG A 145 3.95 -1.92 12.16
CA ARG A 145 5.17 -2.57 11.64
C ARG A 145 6.46 -1.94 12.19
N LYS A 146 6.45 -0.63 12.45
CA LYS A 146 7.56 0.09 13.09
C LYS A 146 7.70 -0.22 14.59
N GLY A 147 6.67 -0.80 15.22
CA GLY A 147 6.61 -1.03 16.67
C GLY A 147 5.97 0.13 17.46
N GLU A 148 5.44 1.14 16.79
CA GLU A 148 4.82 2.33 17.38
C GLU A 148 3.32 2.09 17.67
N TYR A 149 3.02 1.09 18.51
CA TYR A 149 1.66 0.59 18.74
C TYR A 149 0.68 1.63 19.28
N LYS A 150 1.14 2.53 20.17
CA LYS A 150 0.30 3.61 20.71
C LYS A 150 -0.19 4.55 19.61
N THR A 151 0.70 4.89 18.68
CA THR A 151 0.38 5.73 17.53
C THR A 151 -0.54 4.99 16.56
N ALA A 152 -0.28 3.70 16.32
CA ALA A 152 -1.13 2.86 15.48
C ALA A 152 -2.58 2.77 16.01
N ILE A 153 -2.76 2.51 17.31
CA ILE A 153 -4.09 2.47 17.95
C ILE A 153 -4.80 3.82 17.81
N SER A 154 -4.10 4.93 18.08
CA SER A 154 -4.68 6.27 17.93
C SER A 154 -5.21 6.52 16.51
N LEU A 155 -4.44 6.11 15.50
CA LEU A 155 -4.83 6.21 14.09
C LEU A 155 -6.03 5.31 13.78
N TYR A 156 -6.05 4.05 14.24
CA TYR A 156 -7.21 3.16 14.07
C TYR A 156 -8.47 3.73 14.73
N VAL A 157 -8.37 4.28 15.93
CA VAL A 157 -9.49 4.95 16.62
C VAL A 157 -9.99 6.16 15.82
N GLN A 158 -9.09 6.94 15.24
CA GLN A 158 -9.44 8.07 14.38
C GLN A 158 -10.22 7.61 13.14
N VAL A 159 -9.80 6.53 12.51
CA VAL A 159 -10.48 5.91 11.37
C VAL A 159 -11.87 5.42 11.76
N LEU A 160 -11.97 4.66 12.86
CA LEU A 160 -13.25 4.16 13.38
C LEU A 160 -14.21 5.32 13.70
N THR A 161 -13.69 6.44 14.22
CA THR A 161 -14.46 7.65 14.51
C THR A 161 -14.94 8.36 13.24
N GLN A 162 -14.14 8.35 12.16
CA GLN A 162 -14.57 8.89 10.86
C GLN A 162 -15.66 8.01 10.24
N LEU A 163 -15.46 6.69 10.23
CA LEU A 163 -16.44 5.72 9.73
C LEU A 163 -17.76 5.79 10.49
N SER A 164 -17.72 5.99 11.81
CA SER A 164 -18.92 6.13 12.62
C SER A 164 -19.64 7.46 12.35
N LYS A 165 -18.94 8.59 12.23
CA LYS A 165 -19.54 9.89 11.89
C LYS A 165 -20.17 9.91 10.51
N ASP A 166 -19.48 9.41 9.48
CA ASP A 166 -19.99 9.38 8.11
C ASP A 166 -21.27 8.52 8.00
N LYS A 167 -21.33 7.42 8.75
CA LYS A 167 -22.53 6.56 8.83
C LYS A 167 -23.64 7.12 9.71
N VAL A 168 -23.31 7.68 10.89
CA VAL A 168 -24.30 8.26 11.80
C VAL A 168 -24.94 9.48 11.16
N ILE A 169 -24.15 10.32 10.47
CA ILE A 169 -24.68 11.48 9.75
C ILE A 169 -25.46 11.04 8.50
N SER A 170 -24.97 10.10 7.69
CA SER A 170 -25.72 9.64 6.51
C SER A 170 -27.01 8.88 6.86
N ALA A 171 -27.00 8.09 7.95
CA ALA A 171 -28.18 7.40 8.47
C ALA A 171 -29.17 8.34 9.16
N LEU A 172 -28.71 9.37 9.87
CA LEU A 172 -29.60 10.33 10.56
C LEU A 172 -30.10 11.47 9.67
N PHE A 173 -29.35 11.91 8.65
CA PHE A 173 -29.66 13.15 7.91
C PHE A 173 -29.97 12.96 6.41
N ILE A 174 -29.60 11.85 5.76
CA ILE A 174 -29.74 11.71 4.29
C ILE A 174 -30.76 10.64 3.88
N LYS A 175 -30.93 9.56 4.65
CA LYS A 175 -31.86 8.47 4.29
C LYS A 175 -32.71 8.01 5.48
N CYS A 176 -33.78 8.74 5.77
CA CYS A 176 -34.81 8.34 6.75
C CYS A 176 -35.53 7.00 6.46
N ASP A 177 -35.30 6.37 5.29
CA ASP A 177 -35.98 5.12 4.89
C ASP A 177 -35.03 3.94 4.58
N VAL A 178 -33.72 4.04 4.86
CA VAL A 178 -32.84 2.87 4.65
C VAL A 178 -32.76 2.05 5.94
N PRO A 179 -33.29 0.81 5.95
CA PRO A 179 -33.16 -0.05 7.11
C PRO A 179 -31.69 -0.30 7.41
N PHE A 180 -31.36 -0.39 8.70
CA PHE A 180 -30.00 -0.62 9.21
C PHE A 180 -29.29 -1.81 8.53
N ASN A 181 -30.08 -2.76 7.98
CA ASN A 181 -29.67 -3.97 7.27
C ASN A 181 -29.38 -3.82 5.75
N CYS A 182 -29.07 -2.62 5.26
CA CYS A 182 -28.72 -2.42 3.85
C CYS A 182 -27.40 -3.15 3.47
N PRO A 183 -27.30 -3.83 2.31
CA PRO A 183 -26.09 -4.57 1.90
C PRO A 183 -24.83 -3.72 1.81
N GLU A 184 -24.97 -2.44 1.48
CA GLU A 184 -23.87 -1.47 1.43
C GLU A 184 -23.30 -1.20 2.82
N ASN A 185 -24.18 -1.07 3.83
CA ASN A 185 -23.77 -0.89 5.24
C ASN A 185 -23.03 -2.11 5.79
N LYS A 186 -23.33 -3.33 5.30
CA LYS A 186 -22.68 -4.57 5.76
C LYS A 186 -21.17 -4.59 5.47
N LYS A 187 -20.71 -4.01 4.35
CA LYS A 187 -19.27 -3.98 4.03
C LYS A 187 -18.49 -3.11 5.01
N ASP A 188 -19.03 -1.93 5.30
CA ASP A 188 -18.35 -1.03 6.22
C ASP A 188 -18.55 -1.44 7.68
N ILE A 189 -19.57 -2.24 8.03
CA ILE A 189 -19.71 -2.85 9.37
C ILE A 189 -18.65 -3.93 9.56
N LYS A 190 -18.49 -4.84 8.59
CA LYS A 190 -17.40 -5.83 8.61
C LYS A 190 -16.04 -5.17 8.77
N ARG A 191 -15.79 -4.10 8.01
CA ARG A 191 -14.55 -3.33 8.12
C ARG A 191 -14.35 -2.70 9.50
N PHE A 192 -15.43 -2.20 10.11
CA PHE A 192 -15.38 -1.65 11.47
C PHE A 192 -15.04 -2.74 12.48
N ASP A 193 -15.67 -3.92 12.38
CA ASP A 193 -15.40 -5.07 13.25
C ASP A 193 -13.97 -5.60 13.07
N GLU A 194 -13.47 -5.68 11.83
CA GLU A 194 -12.08 -6.07 11.52
C GLU A 194 -11.07 -5.11 12.18
N LEU A 195 -11.28 -3.80 12.03
CA LEU A 195 -10.42 -2.79 12.64
C LEU A 195 -10.52 -2.79 14.17
N LEU A 196 -11.71 -3.00 14.72
CA LEU A 196 -11.91 -3.10 16.16
C LEU A 196 -11.21 -4.33 16.75
N ASN A 197 -11.32 -5.48 16.09
CA ASN A 197 -10.61 -6.70 16.49
C ASN A 197 -9.10 -6.50 16.41
N LEU A 198 -8.58 -5.85 15.36
CA LEU A 198 -7.16 -5.48 15.29
C LEU A 198 -6.71 -4.62 16.48
N VAL A 199 -7.52 -3.63 16.90
CA VAL A 199 -7.21 -2.82 18.08
C VAL A 199 -7.22 -3.67 19.36
N ILE A 200 -8.22 -4.56 19.51
CA ILE A 200 -8.31 -5.47 20.65
C ILE A 200 -7.09 -6.39 20.69
N ASP A 201 -6.72 -7.03 19.58
CA ASP A 201 -5.58 -7.94 19.50
C ASP A 201 -4.26 -7.24 19.88
N ILE A 202 -4.04 -6.00 19.42
CA ILE A 202 -2.87 -5.21 19.82
C ILE A 202 -2.91 -4.92 21.32
N CYS A 203 -4.05 -4.51 21.86
CA CYS A 203 -4.22 -4.23 23.28
C CYS A 203 -4.05 -5.48 24.15
N ASP A 204 -4.56 -6.63 23.75
CA ASP A 204 -4.46 -7.87 24.50
C ASP A 204 -3.03 -8.41 24.50
N PHE A 205 -2.33 -8.33 23.37
CA PHE A 205 -0.97 -8.87 23.26
C PHE A 205 0.10 -7.95 23.87
N TYR A 206 -0.07 -6.62 23.79
CA TYR A 206 0.93 -5.65 24.25
C TYR A 206 0.49 -4.90 25.52
N GLY A 207 -0.80 -4.72 25.76
CA GLY A 207 -1.31 -4.14 27.00
C GLY A 207 -1.12 -5.05 28.21
N SER A 208 -1.11 -6.36 28.01
CA SER A 208 -0.75 -7.35 29.05
C SER A 208 0.76 -7.42 29.36
N LYS A 209 1.61 -6.82 28.51
CA LYS A 209 3.07 -6.75 28.68
C LYS A 209 3.56 -5.39 29.17
N LEU A 210 2.66 -4.43 29.41
CA LEU A 210 3.02 -3.21 30.10
C LEU A 210 3.39 -3.60 31.54
N PRO A 211 4.63 -3.34 32.00
CA PRO A 211 4.96 -3.57 33.40
C PRO A 211 3.96 -2.76 34.22
N THR A 212 3.27 -3.45 35.12
CA THR A 212 2.42 -2.82 36.12
C THR A 212 3.23 -1.71 36.77
N ILE A 213 2.63 -0.53 36.95
CA ILE A 213 3.26 0.68 37.51
C ILE A 213 4.02 0.41 38.83
N GLN A 214 3.75 -0.71 39.50
CA GLN A 214 4.48 -1.20 40.68
C GLN A 214 5.92 -1.70 40.42
N GLU A 215 6.29 -2.15 39.21
CA GLU A 215 7.65 -2.66 38.94
C GLU A 215 8.67 -1.53 38.69
N THR A 216 8.20 -0.32 38.36
CA THR A 216 9.04 0.85 38.10
C THR A 216 9.48 1.56 39.40
N GLU A 217 8.84 1.29 40.54
CA GLU A 217 9.22 1.88 41.84
C GLU A 217 10.32 1.10 42.58
N THR A 218 10.65 -0.12 42.15
CA THR A 218 11.74 -0.92 42.76
C THR A 218 13.11 -0.74 42.09
N LEU A 219 13.23 0.16 41.11
CA LEU A 219 14.48 0.43 40.39
C LEU A 219 14.96 1.88 40.56
N TRP A 220 14.84 2.41 41.79
CA TRP A 220 15.56 3.61 42.25
C TRP A 220 16.27 3.33 43.57
#